data_AF-B0L8T2-F1
#
_entry.id   AF-B0L8T2-F1
#
_cell.length_a   1.000
_cell.length_b   1.000
_cell.length_c   1.000
_cell.angle_alpha   90.00
_cell.angle_beta   90.00
_cell.angle_gamma   90.00
#
_symmetry.space_group_name_H-M   'P 1'
#
loop_
_entity.id
_entity.type
_entity.pdbx_description
1 polymer ?
#
loop_
_entity_poly.entity_id
_entity_poly.type
_entity_poly.pdbx_seq_one_letter_code
_entity_poly.pdbx_strand_id
1 'polypeptide(L)'
;DVRNILERSSARETAIRVAVGAVAKAYLSRFGIAVTGCVLELGGVKAKRPELGVKALQEAIAASPVYTYDPEAEVEMMAAIDRAKDAGDTLGGVVEVRVTGVPVGLGSHVQWDRRLDARLAAAIMSIQAFKGVEVGAGFETARLPGSMVHDEIFFDEQRVARGEKTGFYRKTNRAGGLEGGITNGEEIVICGAMKPIPTLYQPLQSVDILTKEPFEATVERSDCCAVPAASVVAEAVVAIEIATSFMEKFGGDS
;
A
#
# COMPACT_ATOMS: atom_id res chain seq x y z
N ASP A 1 -22.64 -23.51 9.91
CA ASP A 1 -23.03 -22.11 9.61
C ASP A 1 -21.81 -21.36 9.12
N VAL A 2 -21.91 -20.72 7.94
CA VAL A 2 -20.83 -19.91 7.34
C VAL A 2 -20.62 -18.58 8.06
N ARG A 3 -21.59 -18.12 8.86
CA ARG A 3 -21.49 -16.90 9.67
C ARG A 3 -20.26 -16.90 10.58
N ASN A 4 -19.92 -18.05 11.16
CA ASN A 4 -18.73 -18.18 12.02
C ASN A 4 -17.42 -17.81 11.31
N ILE A 5 -17.32 -18.03 9.99
CA ILE A 5 -16.17 -17.63 9.18
C ILE A 5 -16.27 -16.14 8.83
N LEU A 6 -17.46 -15.68 8.43
CA LEU A 6 -17.70 -14.31 8.01
C LEU A 6 -17.35 -13.30 9.11
N GLU A 7 -17.76 -13.56 10.36
CA GLU A 7 -17.53 -12.66 11.50
C GLU A 7 -16.05 -12.33 11.72
N ARG A 8 -15.15 -13.30 11.48
CA ARG A 8 -13.70 -13.08 11.67
C ARG A 8 -12.92 -12.80 10.40
N SER A 9 -13.39 -13.29 9.24
CA SER A 9 -12.77 -12.99 7.94
C SER A 9 -13.15 -11.60 7.40
N SER A 10 -14.18 -10.98 7.98
CA SER A 10 -14.59 -9.60 7.67
C SER A 10 -13.44 -8.60 7.82
N ALA A 11 -13.42 -7.64 6.89
CA ALA A 11 -12.50 -6.50 6.95
C ALA A 11 -12.75 -5.59 8.17
N ARG A 12 -13.78 -5.83 8.98
CA ARG A 12 -13.95 -5.11 10.26
C ARG A 12 -12.72 -5.24 11.17
N GLU A 13 -11.99 -6.35 11.07
CA GLU A 13 -10.72 -6.55 11.79
C GLU A 13 -9.68 -5.49 11.46
N THR A 14 -9.66 -4.90 10.26
CA THR A 14 -8.64 -3.90 9.89
C THR A 14 -8.67 -2.65 10.77
N ALA A 15 -9.79 -2.39 11.47
CA ALA A 15 -9.86 -1.32 12.46
C ALA A 15 -8.78 -1.45 13.55
N ILE A 16 -8.49 -2.68 14.03
CA ILE A 16 -7.42 -2.88 15.02
C ILE A 16 -6.03 -2.73 14.40
N ARG A 17 -5.87 -3.13 13.14
CA ARG A 17 -4.60 -2.92 12.41
C ARG A 17 -4.30 -1.43 12.26
N VAL A 18 -5.30 -0.61 11.95
CA VAL A 18 -5.15 0.85 11.90
C VAL A 18 -4.82 1.44 13.27
N ALA A 19 -5.46 0.98 14.34
CA ALA A 19 -5.13 1.43 15.69
C ALA A 19 -3.67 1.12 16.09
N VAL A 20 -3.18 -0.09 15.81
CA VAL A 20 -1.78 -0.46 16.05
C VAL A 20 -0.84 0.31 15.13
N GLY A 21 -1.21 0.48 13.85
CA GLY A 21 -0.46 1.26 12.88
C GLY A 21 -0.33 2.73 13.27
N ALA A 22 -1.33 3.32 13.92
CA ALA A 22 -1.24 4.68 14.45
C ALA A 22 -0.13 4.82 15.51
N VAL A 23 0.02 3.82 16.39
CA VAL A 23 1.14 3.78 17.35
C VAL A 23 2.47 3.66 16.63
N ALA A 24 2.56 2.78 15.62
CA ALA A 24 3.77 2.63 14.81
C ALA A 24 4.14 3.92 14.07
N LYS A 25 3.18 4.61 13.44
CA LYS A 25 3.38 5.92 12.79
C LYS A 25 3.84 6.98 13.80
N ALA A 26 3.24 7.02 14.99
CA ALA A 26 3.65 7.94 16.04
C ALA A 26 5.11 7.69 16.47
N TYR A 27 5.51 6.43 16.69
CA TYR A 27 6.89 6.04 16.96
C TYR A 27 7.85 6.47 15.85
N LEU A 28 7.55 6.09 14.60
CA LEU A 28 8.38 6.39 13.43
C LEU A 28 8.56 7.90 13.20
N SER A 29 7.52 8.70 13.48
CA SER A 29 7.58 10.16 13.32
C SER A 29 8.66 10.80 14.20
N ARG A 30 9.00 10.20 15.35
CA ARG A 30 10.07 10.68 16.25
C ARG A 30 11.45 10.61 15.61
N PHE A 31 11.61 9.76 14.59
CA PHE A 31 12.84 9.57 13.83
C PHE A 31 12.78 10.21 12.44
N GLY A 32 11.78 11.06 12.18
CA GLY A 32 11.58 11.70 10.88
C GLY A 32 11.15 10.73 9.77
N ILE A 33 10.59 9.57 10.12
CA ILE A 33 10.06 8.60 9.17
C ILE A 33 8.56 8.84 9.02
N ALA A 34 8.10 9.04 7.79
CA ALA A 34 6.68 9.24 7.48
C ALA A 34 6.17 8.16 6.54
N VAL A 35 4.96 7.65 6.81
CA VAL A 35 4.25 6.65 6.00
C VAL A 35 2.99 7.29 5.45
N THR A 36 2.84 7.27 4.12
CA THR A 36 1.73 7.92 3.39
C THR A 36 1.17 6.96 2.37
N GLY A 37 -0.14 6.78 2.34
CA GLY A 37 -0.85 5.95 1.37
C GLY A 37 -1.65 6.83 0.42
N CYS A 38 -1.83 6.39 -0.82
CA CYS A 38 -2.72 7.02 -1.78
C CYS A 38 -3.37 5.98 -2.69
N VAL A 39 -4.49 6.36 -3.31
CA VAL A 39 -5.12 5.60 -4.37
C VAL A 39 -4.49 5.99 -5.72
N LEU A 40 -3.84 5.02 -6.36
CA LEU A 40 -3.25 5.18 -7.70
C LEU A 40 -4.22 4.80 -8.81
N GLU A 41 -5.09 3.83 -8.56
CA GLU A 41 -6.07 3.37 -9.53
C GLU A 41 -7.37 2.96 -8.82
N LEU A 42 -8.52 3.31 -9.40
CA LEU A 42 -9.82 2.86 -8.93
C LEU A 42 -10.72 2.60 -10.13
N GLY A 43 -11.24 1.38 -10.25
CA GLY A 43 -12.13 1.00 -11.35
C GLY A 43 -11.54 1.24 -12.75
N GLY A 44 -10.21 1.16 -12.91
CA GLY A 44 -9.51 1.41 -14.18
C GLY A 44 -9.08 2.85 -14.42
N VAL A 45 -9.51 3.81 -13.59
CA VAL A 45 -9.07 5.21 -13.65
C VAL A 45 -7.73 5.34 -12.94
N LYS A 46 -6.68 5.82 -13.62
CA LYS A 46 -5.32 5.95 -13.08
C LYS A 46 -4.98 7.41 -12.75
N ALA A 47 -4.45 7.63 -11.55
CA ALA A 47 -3.97 8.94 -11.11
C ALA A 47 -2.58 9.26 -11.68
N LYS A 48 -2.37 10.52 -12.07
CA LYS A 48 -1.09 11.08 -12.48
C LYS A 48 -0.45 11.82 -11.31
N ARG A 49 0.78 11.44 -10.97
CA ARG A 49 1.51 12.07 -9.86
C ARG A 49 1.86 13.53 -10.20
N PRO A 50 1.43 14.51 -9.39
CA PRO A 50 1.87 15.90 -9.58
C PRO A 50 3.29 16.09 -9.03
N GLU A 51 4.01 17.07 -9.56
CA GLU A 51 5.33 17.48 -9.06
C GLU A 51 5.18 18.32 -7.78
N LEU A 52 4.82 17.66 -6.69
CA LEU A 52 4.66 18.27 -5.36
C LEU A 52 5.67 17.71 -4.37
N GLY A 53 6.09 18.57 -3.43
CA GLY A 53 6.84 18.13 -2.25
C GLY A 53 5.99 17.22 -1.36
N VAL A 54 6.66 16.38 -0.55
CA VAL A 54 6.03 15.35 0.29
C VAL A 54 4.84 15.88 1.11
N LYS A 55 5.02 17.03 1.77
CA LYS A 55 3.97 17.63 2.62
C LYS A 55 2.73 18.04 1.82
N ALA A 56 2.93 18.71 0.68
CA ALA A 56 1.83 19.14 -0.18
C ALA A 56 1.10 17.94 -0.80
N LEU A 57 1.82 16.87 -1.11
CA LEU A 57 1.23 15.62 -1.59
C LEU A 57 0.37 14.94 -0.51
N GLN A 58 0.86 14.90 0.74
CA GLN A 58 0.09 14.40 1.89
C GLN A 58 -1.19 15.21 2.13
N GLU A 59 -1.11 16.54 2.04
CA GLU A 59 -2.26 17.44 2.19
C GLU A 59 -3.29 17.21 1.07
N ALA A 60 -2.85 17.05 -0.18
CA ALA A 60 -3.71 16.76 -1.32
C ALA A 60 -4.45 15.42 -1.14
N ILE A 61 -3.73 14.36 -0.76
CA ILE A 61 -4.32 13.04 -0.49
C ILE A 61 -5.38 13.12 0.61
N ALA A 62 -5.06 13.77 1.72
CA ALA A 62 -5.95 13.86 2.88
C ALA A 62 -7.21 14.68 2.60
N ALA A 63 -7.15 15.63 1.66
CA ALA A 63 -8.29 16.42 1.23
C ALA A 63 -9.21 15.68 0.25
N SER A 64 -8.71 14.64 -0.42
CA SER A 64 -9.45 13.88 -1.43
C SER A 64 -10.45 12.90 -0.80
N PRO A 65 -11.74 12.89 -1.22
CA PRO A 65 -12.71 11.89 -0.78
C PRO A 65 -12.36 10.47 -1.22
N VAL A 66 -11.53 10.31 -2.24
CA VAL A 66 -11.05 9.00 -2.72
C VAL A 66 -9.56 8.77 -2.44
N TYR A 67 -8.96 9.60 -1.56
CA TYR A 67 -7.57 9.43 -1.10
C TYR A 67 -6.52 9.45 -2.23
N THR A 68 -6.76 10.25 -3.28
CA THR A 68 -5.79 10.44 -4.38
C THR A 68 -5.20 11.85 -4.35
N TYR A 69 -4.06 12.06 -5.00
CA TYR A 69 -3.43 13.38 -5.15
C TYR A 69 -3.82 14.08 -6.46
N ASP A 70 -4.53 13.39 -7.36
CA ASP A 70 -4.82 13.85 -8.72
C ASP A 70 -6.28 14.33 -8.79
N PRO A 71 -6.52 15.65 -8.90
CA PRO A 71 -7.88 16.19 -8.92
C PRO A 71 -8.66 15.81 -10.18
N GLU A 72 -8.00 15.54 -11.31
CA GLU A 72 -8.69 15.08 -12.53
C GLU A 72 -9.16 13.64 -12.34
N ALA A 73 -8.25 12.77 -11.89
CA ALA A 73 -8.58 11.37 -11.62
C ALA A 73 -9.60 11.23 -10.48
N GLU A 74 -9.56 12.09 -9.46
CA GLU A 74 -10.55 12.11 -8.37
C GLU A 74 -11.99 12.17 -8.91
N VAL A 75 -12.27 13.11 -9.81
CA VAL A 75 -13.60 13.28 -10.40
C VAL A 75 -14.00 12.03 -11.19
N GLU A 76 -13.08 11.48 -11.98
CA GLU A 76 -13.33 10.28 -12.78
C GLU A 76 -13.55 9.03 -11.92
N MET A 77 -12.78 8.87 -10.83
CA MET A 77 -12.90 7.79 -9.86
C MET A 77 -14.25 7.85 -9.13
N MET A 78 -14.65 9.04 -8.67
CA MET A 78 -15.97 9.24 -8.05
C MET A 78 -17.10 8.88 -9.00
N ALA A 79 -17.03 9.35 -10.25
CA ALA A 79 -18.01 9.00 -11.27
C ALA A 79 -18.03 7.49 -11.59
N ALA A 80 -16.89 6.80 -11.51
CA ALA A 80 -16.84 5.35 -11.65
C ALA A 80 -17.56 4.63 -10.49
N ILE A 81 -17.36 5.09 -9.25
CA ILE A 81 -18.05 4.55 -8.06
C ILE A 81 -19.56 4.72 -8.20
N ASP A 82 -20.03 5.89 -8.61
CA ASP A 82 -21.46 6.16 -8.80
C ASP A 82 -22.06 5.24 -9.87
N ARG A 83 -21.40 5.10 -11.03
CA ARG A 83 -21.84 4.18 -12.09
C ARG A 83 -21.91 2.73 -11.62
N ALA A 84 -20.91 2.26 -10.88
CA ALA A 84 -20.90 0.89 -10.37
C ALA A 84 -22.00 0.68 -9.31
N LYS A 85 -22.27 1.69 -8.47
CA LYS A 85 -23.36 1.65 -7.51
C LYS A 85 -24.73 1.56 -8.19
N ASP A 86 -24.95 2.38 -9.22
CA ASP A 86 -26.20 2.36 -10.00
C ASP A 86 -26.39 1.03 -10.74
N ALA A 87 -25.29 0.38 -11.14
CA ALA A 87 -25.31 -0.95 -11.73
C ALA A 87 -25.47 -2.09 -10.71
N GLY A 88 -25.39 -1.82 -9.39
CA GLY A 88 -25.38 -2.85 -8.36
C GLY A 88 -24.10 -3.70 -8.33
N ASP A 89 -23.00 -3.16 -8.86
CA ASP A 89 -21.68 -3.77 -8.97
C ASP A 89 -20.71 -3.16 -7.94
N THR A 90 -19.46 -3.64 -7.92
CA THR A 90 -18.40 -3.18 -7.01
C THR A 90 -17.09 -2.94 -7.75
N LEU A 91 -16.23 -2.07 -7.20
CA LEU A 91 -14.94 -1.72 -7.79
C LEU A 91 -13.77 -2.05 -6.88
N GLY A 92 -12.69 -2.48 -7.51
CA GLY A 92 -11.36 -2.61 -6.92
C GLY A 92 -10.43 -1.49 -7.35
N GLY A 93 -9.15 -1.64 -7.07
CA GLY A 93 -8.15 -0.61 -7.38
C GLY A 93 -6.75 -0.95 -6.89
N VAL A 94 -5.84 0.03 -7.04
CA VAL A 94 -4.45 -0.06 -6.62
C VAL A 94 -4.17 1.08 -5.65
N VAL A 95 -3.60 0.73 -4.50
CA VAL A 95 -3.08 1.69 -3.52
C VAL A 95 -1.56 1.69 -3.56
N GLU A 96 -0.93 2.82 -3.31
CA GLU A 96 0.52 2.96 -3.12
C GLU A 96 0.77 3.47 -1.72
N VAL A 97 1.75 2.88 -1.03
CA VAL A 97 2.27 3.36 0.23
C VAL A 97 3.73 3.77 0.03
N ARG A 98 4.05 4.97 0.49
CA ARG A 98 5.40 5.52 0.50
C ARG A 98 5.90 5.72 1.90
N VAL A 99 7.17 5.36 2.10
CA VAL A 99 7.88 5.60 3.36
C VAL A 99 9.08 6.48 3.09
N THR A 100 9.09 7.68 3.68
CA THR A 100 10.18 8.65 3.55
C THR A 100 11.01 8.72 4.83
N GLY A 101 12.25 9.23 4.72
CA GLY A 101 13.15 9.41 5.86
C GLY A 101 13.78 8.11 6.39
N VAL A 102 13.55 6.97 5.72
CA VAL A 102 14.04 5.66 6.17
C VAL A 102 15.58 5.65 6.22
N PRO A 103 16.20 5.09 7.27
CA PRO A 103 17.64 4.90 7.27
C PRO A 103 18.02 3.79 6.29
N VAL A 104 19.25 3.83 5.80
CA VAL A 104 19.85 2.70 5.08
C VAL A 104 20.00 1.51 6.03
N GLY A 105 19.70 0.30 5.56
CA GLY A 105 20.04 -0.92 6.29
C GLY A 105 18.92 -1.57 7.10
N LEU A 106 17.65 -1.14 7.02
CA LEU A 106 16.51 -1.90 7.56
C LEU A 106 16.28 -3.14 6.69
N GLY A 107 15.90 -4.26 7.31
CA GLY A 107 15.84 -5.57 6.64
C GLY A 107 17.20 -6.26 6.57
N SER A 108 17.24 -7.42 5.91
CA SER A 108 18.46 -8.19 5.73
C SER A 108 18.43 -9.10 4.51
N HIS A 109 19.60 -9.29 3.88
CA HIS A 109 19.78 -10.24 2.78
C HIS A 109 20.16 -11.65 3.26
N VAL A 110 20.47 -11.81 4.56
CA VAL A 110 21.08 -13.03 5.11
C VAL A 110 20.12 -14.21 5.13
N GLN A 111 18.82 -13.96 5.23
CA GLN A 111 17.77 -14.98 5.23
C GLN A 111 16.54 -14.45 4.49
N TRP A 112 15.87 -15.33 3.75
CA TRP A 112 14.78 -14.97 2.84
C TRP A 112 13.61 -14.27 3.52
N ASP A 113 13.27 -14.65 4.75
CA ASP A 113 12.18 -14.09 5.57
C ASP A 113 12.54 -12.76 6.25
N ARG A 114 13.83 -12.41 6.27
CA ARG A 114 14.33 -11.13 6.81
C ARG A 114 14.45 -10.04 5.75
N ARG A 115 14.19 -10.37 4.49
CA ARG A 115 14.15 -9.40 3.39
C ARG A 115 12.94 -8.51 3.57
N LEU A 116 13.15 -7.19 3.60
CA LEU A 116 12.09 -6.24 3.96
C LEU A 116 11.00 -6.15 2.88
N ASP A 117 11.34 -6.31 1.61
CA ASP A 117 10.39 -6.45 0.51
C ASP A 117 9.46 -7.65 0.71
N ALA A 118 9.98 -8.81 1.13
CA ALA A 118 9.18 -9.99 1.44
C ALA A 118 8.23 -9.75 2.63
N ARG A 119 8.71 -9.10 3.69
CA ARG A 119 7.91 -8.78 4.89
C ARG A 119 6.81 -7.76 4.58
N LEU A 120 7.14 -6.69 3.85
CA LEU A 120 6.17 -5.69 3.41
C LEU A 120 5.15 -6.30 2.43
N ALA A 121 5.57 -7.18 1.54
CA ALA A 121 4.66 -7.89 0.65
C ALA A 121 3.70 -8.80 1.42
N ALA A 122 4.19 -9.52 2.43
CA ALA A 122 3.32 -10.28 3.32
C ALA A 122 2.33 -9.39 4.08
N ALA A 123 2.79 -8.24 4.60
CA ALA A 123 1.95 -7.28 5.30
C ALA A 123 0.80 -6.78 4.43
N ILE A 124 1.10 -6.28 3.21
CA ILE A 124 0.08 -5.81 2.26
C ILE A 124 -0.83 -6.95 1.77
N MET A 125 -0.26 -8.08 1.35
CA MET A 125 -1.04 -9.21 0.83
C MET A 125 -1.96 -9.84 1.89
N SER A 126 -1.64 -9.67 3.18
CA SER A 126 -2.48 -10.13 4.28
C SER A 126 -3.74 -9.29 4.51
N ILE A 127 -3.85 -8.13 3.87
CA ILE A 127 -5.03 -7.28 3.95
C ILE A 127 -6.15 -7.95 3.15
N GLN A 128 -7.35 -7.94 3.72
CA GLN A 128 -8.53 -8.51 3.10
C GLN A 128 -8.73 -7.91 1.69
N ALA A 129 -9.01 -8.78 0.72
CA ALA A 129 -9.19 -8.46 -0.70
C ALA A 129 -7.92 -8.04 -1.49
N PHE A 130 -6.74 -7.97 -0.89
CA PHE A 130 -5.51 -7.75 -1.67
C PHE A 130 -5.10 -9.03 -2.41
N LYS A 131 -4.69 -8.88 -3.67
CA LYS A 131 -4.39 -9.99 -4.60
C LYS A 131 -3.06 -9.84 -5.33
N GLY A 132 -2.41 -8.68 -5.23
CA GLY A 132 -1.13 -8.39 -5.88
C GLY A 132 -0.35 -7.37 -5.07
N VAL A 133 0.98 -7.48 -5.09
CA VAL A 133 1.89 -6.50 -4.47
C VAL A 133 3.06 -6.24 -5.41
N GLU A 134 3.47 -4.98 -5.49
CA GLU A 134 4.63 -4.52 -6.24
C GLU A 134 5.52 -3.66 -5.36
N VAL A 135 6.83 -3.74 -5.56
CA VAL A 135 7.82 -2.84 -4.96
C VAL A 135 8.44 -1.99 -6.06
N GLY A 136 8.49 -0.67 -5.87
CA GLY A 136 9.01 0.27 -6.87
C GLY A 136 8.26 0.18 -8.19
N ALA A 137 8.99 -0.03 -9.28
CA ALA A 137 8.43 -0.22 -10.61
C ALA A 137 7.75 -1.59 -10.82
N GLY A 138 7.80 -2.49 -9.84
CA GLY A 138 6.93 -3.67 -9.81
C GLY A 138 7.05 -4.61 -11.01
N PHE A 139 5.91 -5.03 -11.56
CA PHE A 139 5.85 -5.91 -12.72
C PHE A 139 6.43 -5.27 -14.00
N GLU A 140 6.59 -3.95 -14.06
CA GLU A 140 7.24 -3.29 -15.20
C GLU A 140 8.72 -3.65 -15.29
N THR A 141 9.38 -3.90 -14.15
CA THR A 141 10.80 -4.30 -14.14
C THR A 141 11.06 -5.61 -14.88
N ALA A 142 10.06 -6.52 -14.93
CA ALA A 142 10.14 -7.79 -15.64
C ALA A 142 10.01 -7.65 -17.16
N ARG A 143 9.65 -6.46 -17.66
CA ARG A 143 9.43 -6.17 -19.10
C ARG A 143 10.60 -5.42 -19.73
N LEU A 144 11.56 -4.97 -18.91
CA LEU A 144 12.64 -4.09 -19.33
C LEU A 144 14.01 -4.78 -19.17
N PRO A 145 15.01 -4.45 -20.00
CA PRO A 145 16.37 -4.92 -19.81
C PRO A 145 16.98 -4.31 -18.54
N GLY A 146 17.94 -5.01 -17.92
CA GLY A 146 18.58 -4.55 -16.67
C GLY A 146 19.20 -3.14 -16.77
N SER A 147 19.68 -2.74 -17.95
CA SER A 147 20.19 -1.40 -18.22
C SER A 147 19.16 -0.27 -18.03
N MET A 148 17.87 -0.60 -17.99
CA MET A 148 16.77 0.35 -17.82
C MET A 148 16.04 0.19 -16.47
N VAL A 149 16.37 -0.84 -15.70
CA VAL A 149 15.65 -1.21 -14.45
C VAL A 149 16.40 -0.75 -13.21
N HIS A 150 17.72 -0.88 -13.20
CA HIS A 150 18.48 -0.60 -11.98
C HIS A 150 18.66 0.90 -11.75
N ASP A 151 18.86 1.26 -10.48
CA ASP A 151 19.11 2.62 -10.06
C ASP A 151 20.62 2.84 -9.90
N GLU A 152 21.19 3.65 -10.78
CA GLU A 152 22.62 3.97 -10.73
C GLU A 152 22.99 4.76 -9.46
N ILE A 153 24.15 4.44 -8.89
CA ILE A 153 24.66 5.05 -7.66
C ILE A 153 25.65 6.16 -8.02
N PHE A 154 25.42 7.34 -7.46
CA PHE A 154 26.27 8.52 -7.60
C PHE A 154 26.78 8.96 -6.22
N PHE A 155 27.79 9.84 -6.22
CA PHE A 155 28.38 10.38 -4.99
C PHE A 155 28.57 11.91 -5.11
N ASP A 156 28.18 12.63 -4.05
CA ASP A 156 28.43 14.06 -3.87
C ASP A 156 28.75 14.35 -2.40
N GLU A 157 30.00 14.69 -2.11
CA GLU A 157 30.51 14.99 -0.77
C GLU A 157 29.81 16.20 -0.12
N GLN A 158 29.33 17.15 -0.93
CA GLN A 158 28.64 18.33 -0.41
C GLN A 158 27.25 18.01 0.15
N ARG A 159 26.68 16.83 -0.16
CA ARG A 159 25.38 16.41 0.41
C ARG A 159 25.43 16.35 1.93
N VAL A 160 26.50 15.78 2.49
CA VAL A 160 26.67 15.69 3.94
C VAL A 160 26.79 17.08 4.56
N ALA A 161 27.50 17.99 3.89
CA ALA A 161 27.59 19.39 4.32
C ALA A 161 26.23 20.12 4.29
N ARG A 162 25.27 19.68 3.46
CA ARG A 162 23.88 20.18 3.40
C ARG A 162 22.94 19.49 4.39
N GLY A 163 23.44 18.57 5.23
CA GLY A 163 22.66 17.89 6.27
C GLY A 163 22.08 16.53 5.84
N GLU A 164 22.47 15.99 4.68
CA GLU A 164 22.07 14.65 4.26
C GLU A 164 22.83 13.56 5.03
N LYS A 165 22.21 12.38 5.18
CA LYS A 165 22.79 11.27 5.94
C LYS A 165 24.01 10.62 5.25
N THR A 166 24.15 10.80 3.94
CA THR A 166 25.19 10.17 3.13
C THR A 166 25.50 11.00 1.88
N GLY A 167 26.73 10.85 1.37
CA GLY A 167 27.14 11.40 0.06
C GLY A 167 26.63 10.57 -1.12
N PHE A 168 26.23 9.31 -0.90
CA PHE A 168 25.67 8.45 -1.94
C PHE A 168 24.22 8.79 -2.26
N TYR A 169 23.83 8.71 -3.53
CA TYR A 169 22.46 8.96 -3.97
C TYR A 169 22.12 8.27 -5.28
N ARG A 170 20.82 8.16 -5.59
CA ARG A 170 20.32 7.71 -6.89
C ARG A 170 19.59 8.84 -7.62
N LYS A 171 19.55 8.77 -8.95
CA LYS A 171 18.74 9.68 -9.79
C LYS A 171 17.32 9.16 -10.02
N THR A 172 17.12 7.87 -9.81
CA THR A 172 15.86 7.15 -9.99
C THR A 172 15.62 6.24 -8.81
N ASN A 173 14.37 5.80 -8.63
CA ASN A 173 13.98 4.91 -7.54
C ASN A 173 13.06 3.78 -8.07
N ARG A 174 13.52 3.10 -9.12
CA ARG A 174 12.81 1.97 -9.74
C ARG A 174 12.77 0.75 -8.81
N ALA A 175 13.78 0.60 -7.95
CA ALA A 175 13.83 -0.42 -6.92
C ALA A 175 12.87 -0.16 -5.75
N GLY A 176 12.25 1.03 -5.67
CA GLY A 176 11.30 1.36 -4.60
C GLY A 176 11.93 1.35 -3.22
N GLY A 177 13.15 1.89 -3.09
CA GLY A 177 13.87 2.05 -1.84
C GLY A 177 14.51 0.77 -1.29
N LEU A 178 14.40 -0.36 -1.99
CA LEU A 178 14.83 -1.67 -1.50
C LEU A 178 15.78 -2.35 -2.48
N GLU A 179 16.97 -2.71 -2.01
CA GLU A 179 17.96 -3.49 -2.77
C GLU A 179 18.41 -4.67 -1.93
N GLY A 180 18.32 -5.89 -2.48
CA GLY A 180 18.67 -7.10 -1.74
C GLY A 180 17.81 -7.34 -0.48
N GLY A 181 16.60 -6.80 -0.42
CA GLY A 181 15.74 -6.85 0.75
C GLY A 181 16.12 -5.88 1.87
N ILE A 182 16.90 -4.84 1.55
CA ILE A 182 17.41 -3.84 2.50
C ILE A 182 17.07 -2.43 2.04
N THR A 183 16.72 -1.54 2.96
CA THR A 183 16.54 -0.12 2.62
C THR A 183 17.84 0.52 2.11
N ASN A 184 17.75 1.18 0.96
CA ASN A 184 18.91 1.77 0.28
C ASN A 184 19.03 3.29 0.51
N GLY A 185 18.10 3.89 1.27
CA GLY A 185 18.06 5.31 1.63
C GLY A 185 17.06 6.14 0.82
N GLU A 186 16.61 5.65 -0.34
CA GLU A 186 15.53 6.27 -1.10
C GLU A 186 14.16 6.00 -0.45
N GLU A 187 13.11 6.65 -0.94
CA GLU A 187 11.73 6.36 -0.50
C GLU A 187 11.39 4.89 -0.72
N ILE A 188 10.82 4.22 0.27
CA ILE A 188 10.19 2.92 0.03
C ILE A 188 8.91 3.17 -0.75
N VAL A 189 8.69 2.43 -1.83
CA VAL A 189 7.46 2.51 -2.64
C VAL A 189 6.90 1.09 -2.77
N ILE A 190 5.69 0.88 -2.25
CA ILE A 190 5.00 -0.41 -2.33
C ILE A 190 3.55 -0.20 -2.76
N CYS A 191 3.12 -0.97 -3.77
CA CYS A 191 1.75 -0.93 -4.26
C CYS A 191 1.00 -2.22 -3.92
N GLY A 192 -0.30 -2.12 -3.69
CA GLY A 192 -1.17 -3.26 -3.44
C GLY A 192 -2.43 -3.20 -4.29
N ALA A 193 -2.74 -4.31 -4.98
CA ALA A 193 -3.92 -4.44 -5.80
C ALA A 193 -5.06 -5.07 -5.00
N MET A 194 -6.11 -4.29 -4.74
CA MET A 194 -7.33 -4.72 -4.08
C MET A 194 -8.37 -5.14 -5.12
N LYS A 195 -8.86 -6.38 -5.03
CA LYS A 195 -9.99 -6.83 -5.85
C LYS A 195 -11.29 -6.12 -5.42
N PRO A 196 -12.32 -6.06 -6.28
CA PRO A 196 -13.65 -5.63 -5.87
C PRO A 196 -14.20 -6.41 -4.66
N ILE A 197 -15.07 -5.74 -3.89
CA ILE A 197 -15.74 -6.36 -2.74
C ILE A 197 -16.61 -7.53 -3.24
N PRO A 198 -16.52 -8.73 -2.63
CA PRO A 198 -17.14 -9.93 -3.20
C PRO A 198 -18.68 -9.95 -3.19
N THR A 199 -19.33 -9.07 -2.43
CA THR A 199 -20.78 -9.03 -2.31
C THR A 199 -21.34 -7.95 -3.21
N LEU A 200 -22.07 -8.37 -4.25
CA LEU A 200 -22.76 -7.49 -5.20
C LEU A 200 -24.25 -7.38 -4.84
N TYR A 201 -24.88 -6.27 -5.22
CA TYR A 201 -26.34 -6.14 -5.14
C TYR A 201 -27.05 -6.98 -6.20
N GLN A 202 -26.38 -7.23 -7.33
CA GLN A 202 -26.73 -8.30 -8.25
C GLN A 202 -25.92 -9.55 -7.86
N PRO A 203 -26.49 -10.48 -7.08
CA PRO A 203 -25.69 -11.53 -6.48
C PRO A 203 -25.19 -12.52 -7.53
N LEU A 204 -24.02 -13.08 -7.27
CA LEU A 204 -23.46 -14.14 -8.12
C LEU A 204 -24.14 -15.47 -7.82
N GLN A 205 -24.11 -16.37 -8.81
CA GLN A 205 -24.52 -17.76 -8.63
C GLN A 205 -23.65 -18.44 -7.57
N SER A 206 -24.32 -19.19 -6.71
CA SER A 206 -23.75 -19.95 -5.62
C SER A 206 -24.51 -21.27 -5.45
N VAL A 207 -24.26 -21.97 -4.35
CA VAL A 207 -24.89 -23.25 -4.02
C VAL A 207 -25.25 -23.26 -2.55
N ASP A 208 -26.48 -23.68 -2.22
CA ASP A 208 -26.85 -23.92 -0.84
C ASP A 208 -26.08 -25.13 -0.29
N ILE A 209 -25.34 -24.93 0.80
CA ILE A 209 -24.44 -25.94 1.33
C ILE A 209 -25.16 -27.14 1.96
N LEU A 210 -26.44 -27.02 2.31
CA LEU A 210 -27.28 -28.08 2.88
C LEU A 210 -27.97 -28.87 1.77
N THR A 211 -28.65 -28.19 0.85
CA THR A 211 -29.46 -28.84 -0.19
C THR A 211 -28.64 -29.24 -1.42
N LYS A 212 -27.49 -28.59 -1.65
CA LYS A 212 -26.65 -28.70 -2.85
C LYS A 212 -27.29 -28.15 -4.13
N GLU A 213 -28.39 -27.43 -4.00
CA GLU A 213 -29.09 -26.80 -5.13
C GLU A 213 -28.49 -25.43 -5.49
N PRO A 214 -28.64 -24.97 -6.74
CA PRO A 214 -28.28 -23.61 -7.13
C PRO A 214 -28.99 -22.55 -6.26
N PHE A 215 -28.23 -21.57 -5.78
CA PHE A 215 -28.72 -20.48 -4.94
C PHE A 215 -27.97 -19.18 -5.25
N GLU A 216 -28.56 -18.02 -5.00
CA GLU A 216 -27.86 -16.74 -5.16
C GLU A 216 -27.03 -16.40 -3.92
N ALA A 217 -25.83 -15.86 -4.09
CA ALA A 217 -24.98 -15.48 -2.96
C ALA A 217 -25.71 -14.48 -2.02
N THR A 218 -25.50 -14.59 -0.71
CA THR A 218 -26.12 -13.67 0.24
C THR A 218 -25.50 -12.27 0.16
N VAL A 219 -26.35 -11.25 0.30
CA VAL A 219 -25.92 -9.84 0.32
C VAL A 219 -25.60 -9.44 1.76
N GLU A 220 -24.32 -9.27 2.06
CA GLU A 220 -23.81 -8.97 3.41
C GLU A 220 -23.40 -7.50 3.62
N ARG A 221 -22.95 -6.81 2.56
CA ARG A 221 -22.49 -5.42 2.63
C ARG A 221 -23.01 -4.62 1.43
N SER A 222 -23.15 -3.32 1.63
CA SER A 222 -23.71 -2.36 0.66
C SER A 222 -22.67 -1.51 -0.07
N ASP A 223 -21.40 -1.55 0.35
CA ASP A 223 -20.38 -0.65 -0.17
C ASP A 223 -19.97 -1.05 -1.59
N CYS A 224 -20.01 -0.08 -2.52
CA CYS A 224 -19.59 -0.26 -3.91
C CYS A 224 -18.04 -0.28 -4.04
N CYS A 225 -17.33 0.49 -3.22
CA CYS A 225 -15.87 0.56 -3.26
C CYS A 225 -15.29 0.83 -1.87
N ALA A 226 -14.18 0.17 -1.54
CA ALA A 226 -13.47 0.36 -0.26
C ALA A 226 -11.96 0.64 -0.46
N VAL A 227 -11.53 0.95 -1.68
CA VAL A 227 -10.12 1.22 -2.02
C VAL A 227 -9.54 2.40 -1.22
N PRO A 228 -10.26 3.54 -1.01
CA PRO A 228 -9.76 4.63 -0.18
C PRO A 228 -9.47 4.21 1.27
N ALA A 229 -10.42 3.48 1.89
CA ALA A 229 -10.23 2.96 3.25
C ALA A 229 -9.10 1.92 3.31
N ALA A 230 -8.97 1.08 2.27
CA ALA A 230 -7.89 0.11 2.16
C ALA A 230 -6.51 0.76 2.06
N SER A 231 -6.39 1.97 1.48
CA SER A 231 -5.14 2.75 1.48
C SER A 231 -4.68 3.06 2.90
N VAL A 232 -5.60 3.50 3.78
CA VAL A 232 -5.31 3.77 5.19
C VAL A 232 -4.89 2.50 5.93
N VAL A 233 -5.50 1.35 5.62
CA VAL A 233 -5.09 0.06 6.18
C VAL A 233 -3.70 -0.34 5.68
N ALA A 234 -3.39 -0.11 4.40
CA ALA A 234 -2.10 -0.37 3.82
C ALA A 234 -0.99 0.46 4.50
N GLU A 235 -1.24 1.75 4.76
CA GLU A 235 -0.33 2.58 5.56
C GLU A 235 -0.05 1.97 6.93
N ALA A 236 -1.11 1.52 7.61
CA ALA A 236 -1.00 1.00 8.96
C ALA A 236 -0.13 -0.26 9.02
N VAL A 237 -0.37 -1.23 8.14
CA VAL A 237 0.41 -2.49 8.14
C VAL A 237 1.86 -2.26 7.69
N VAL A 238 2.11 -1.34 6.76
CA VAL A 238 3.47 -0.93 6.38
C VAL A 238 4.15 -0.24 7.55
N ALA A 239 3.47 0.68 8.24
CA ALA A 239 4.04 1.35 9.41
C ALA A 239 4.43 0.37 10.51
N ILE A 240 3.59 -0.63 10.79
CA ILE A 240 3.90 -1.70 11.76
C ILE A 240 5.17 -2.43 11.35
N GLU A 241 5.29 -2.82 10.08
CA GLU A 241 6.44 -3.57 9.59
C GLU A 241 7.73 -2.74 9.61
N ILE A 242 7.65 -1.47 9.21
CA ILE A 242 8.78 -0.55 9.28
C ILE A 242 9.21 -0.32 10.74
N ALA A 243 8.27 -0.11 11.66
CA ALA A 243 8.58 0.03 13.08
C ALA A 243 9.22 -1.25 13.65
N THR A 244 8.72 -2.43 13.27
CA THR A 244 9.27 -3.72 13.69
C THR A 244 10.70 -3.88 13.21
N SER A 245 10.95 -3.67 11.91
CA SER A 245 12.29 -3.74 11.32
C SER A 245 13.24 -2.67 11.89
N PHE A 246 12.74 -1.50 12.26
CA PHE A 246 13.51 -0.45 12.92
C PHE A 246 13.93 -0.86 14.34
N MET A 247 13.00 -1.36 15.15
CA MET A 247 13.28 -1.86 16.50
C MET A 247 14.22 -3.08 16.48
N GLU A 248 14.08 -3.99 15.52
CA GLU A 248 15.01 -5.13 15.35
C GLU A 248 16.45 -4.67 15.08
N LYS A 249 16.62 -3.58 14.33
CA LYS A 249 17.95 -3.08 13.97
C LYS A 249 18.61 -2.29 15.10
N PHE A 250 17.84 -1.42 15.76
CA PHE A 250 18.40 -0.44 16.70
C PHE A 250 18.18 -0.82 18.17
N GLY A 251 17.22 -1.70 18.47
CA GLY A 251 16.85 -2.07 19.83
C GLY A 251 16.42 -0.87 20.67
N GLY A 252 16.71 -0.94 21.97
CA GLY A 252 16.42 0.11 22.93
C GLY A 252 15.07 -0.07 23.63
N ASP A 253 15.05 0.16 24.93
CA ASP A 253 13.86 0.02 25.78
C ASP A 253 13.23 1.38 26.16
N SER A 254 13.79 2.51 25.69
CA SER A 254 13.34 3.89 25.96
C SER A 254 13.52 4.83 24.78
#